data_AF-A0A955JJQ0-F1
#
_entry.id   AF-A0A955JJQ0-F1
#
_cell.length_a   1.000
_cell.length_b   1.000
_cell.length_c   1.000
_cell.angle_alpha   90.00
_cell.angle_beta   90.00
_cell.angle_gamma   90.00
#
_symmetry.space_group_name_H-M   'P 1'
#
loop_
_entity.id
_entity.type
_entity.pdbx_description
1 polymer ?
#
loop_
_entity_poly.entity_id
_entity_poly.type
_entity_poly.pdbx_seq_one_letter_code
_entity_poly.pdbx_strand_id
1 'polypeptide(L)'
;MTIWWLALTIGSLLSATLAFIWMAVRLGNGGVKKKKTEAGDIEKAAEEDVEHIFNDTFREELRNRGRLHFEKIISENAMFLQQDLRLTTSQLNEYMKDEITRNLKEEFAKYEQSINDAKQLAIESIQKTNTAIDEQRQQLGAQVQQQIVAEKQQLVERFEQNMTDIVNHYVLAAIGDQIDLSDQLEYILADLEANREAIVEDIMHGA
;
A
#
# COMPACT_ATOMS: atom_id res chain seq x y z
N MET A 1 64.51 106.46 26.43
CA MET A 1 65.05 105.44 25.51
C MET A 1 66.41 105.91 25.03
N THR A 2 67.49 105.28 25.50
CA THR A 2 68.87 105.69 25.18
C THR A 2 69.24 105.22 23.76
N ILE A 3 70.01 106.04 23.05
CA ILE A 3 70.47 105.81 21.66
C ILE A 3 71.14 104.44 21.48
N TRP A 4 71.77 103.92 22.54
CA TRP A 4 72.41 102.60 22.57
C TRP A 4 71.45 101.42 22.41
N TRP A 5 70.22 101.53 22.92
CA TRP A 5 69.23 100.45 22.80
C TRP A 5 68.69 100.36 21.36
N LEU A 6 68.55 101.51 20.70
CA LEU A 6 68.10 101.63 19.32
C LEU A 6 69.14 101.06 18.33
N ALA A 7 70.43 101.26 18.60
CA ALA A 7 71.52 100.68 17.83
C ALA A 7 71.54 99.13 17.92
N LEU A 8 71.29 98.57 19.11
CA LEU A 8 71.23 97.12 19.31
C LEU A 8 70.05 96.47 18.58
N THR A 9 68.86 97.10 18.61
CA THR A 9 67.68 96.58 17.91
C THR A 9 67.84 96.64 16.40
N ILE A 10 68.44 97.71 15.86
CA ILE A 10 68.69 97.83 14.41
C ILE A 10 69.76 96.83 13.95
N GLY A 11 70.83 96.62 14.74
CA GLY A 11 71.88 95.65 14.43
C GLY A 11 71.38 94.21 14.40
N SER A 12 70.55 93.83 15.37
CA SER A 12 69.89 92.51 15.40
C SER A 12 68.97 92.31 14.19
N LEU A 13 68.16 93.31 13.84
CA LEU A 13 67.24 93.22 12.72
C LEU A 13 67.97 93.03 11.38
N LEU A 14 69.08 93.76 11.17
CA LEU A 14 69.91 93.65 9.97
C LEU A 14 70.60 92.28 9.84
N SER A 15 71.04 91.69 10.95
CA SER A 15 71.63 90.34 10.93
C SER A 15 70.62 89.26 10.55
N ALA A 16 69.38 89.38 11.02
CA ALA A 16 68.31 88.43 10.73
C ALA A 16 67.87 88.49 9.25
N THR A 17 67.81 89.69 8.67
CA THR A 17 67.46 89.85 7.24
C THR A 17 68.55 89.32 6.32
N LEU A 18 69.84 89.53 6.65
CA LEU A 18 70.96 88.96 5.88
C LEU A 18 70.98 87.43 5.94
N ALA A 19 70.68 86.83 7.09
CA ALA A 19 70.58 85.37 7.23
C ALA A 19 69.44 84.78 6.37
N PHE A 20 68.29 85.45 6.33
CA PHE A 20 67.15 85.04 5.48
C PHE A 20 67.46 85.17 3.99
N ILE A 21 68.12 86.25 3.57
CA ILE A 21 68.54 86.45 2.17
C ILE A 21 69.54 85.35 1.75
N TRP A 22 70.50 85.03 2.62
CA TRP A 22 71.47 83.96 2.34
C TRP A 22 70.80 82.58 2.23
N MET A 23 69.83 82.29 3.10
CA MET A 23 69.06 81.04 3.05
C MET A 23 68.20 80.94 1.78
N ALA A 24 67.54 82.04 1.38
CA ALA A 24 66.74 82.10 0.16
C ALA A 24 67.58 81.93 -1.11
N VAL A 25 68.76 82.53 -1.19
CA VAL A 25 69.68 82.36 -2.33
C VAL A 25 70.22 80.93 -2.40
N ARG A 26 70.50 80.29 -1.26
CA ARG A 26 70.99 78.91 -1.23
C ARG A 26 69.91 77.89 -1.63
N LEU A 27 68.64 78.14 -1.30
CA LEU A 27 67.52 77.28 -1.67
C LEU A 27 67.02 77.54 -3.11
N GLY A 28 67.18 78.76 -3.65
CA GLY A 28 66.77 79.11 -5.01
C GLY A 28 67.70 78.63 -6.14
N ASN A 29 68.95 78.28 -5.83
CA ASN A 29 69.95 77.83 -6.84
C ASN A 29 69.92 76.32 -7.13
N GLY A 30 68.93 75.57 -6.60
CA GLY A 30 68.67 74.19 -6.96
C GLY A 30 67.88 74.07 -8.26
N GLY A 31 68.52 74.36 -9.39
CA GLY A 31 67.90 74.27 -10.72
C GLY A 31 67.29 72.90 -11.01
N VAL A 32 65.99 72.88 -11.30
CA VAL A 32 65.27 71.72 -11.86
C VAL A 32 65.86 71.41 -13.24
N LYS A 33 66.82 70.49 -13.28
CA LYS A 33 67.25 69.87 -14.54
C LYS A 33 66.18 68.87 -14.98
N LYS A 34 65.43 69.24 -16.04
CA LYS A 34 64.69 68.28 -16.88
C LYS A 34 65.66 67.17 -17.33
N LYS A 35 65.59 66.00 -16.70
CA LYS A 35 66.27 64.77 -17.15
C LYS A 35 65.24 63.91 -17.85
N LYS A 36 65.34 63.84 -19.17
CA LYS A 36 64.44 63.13 -20.07
C LYS A 36 64.97 61.70 -20.28
N THR A 37 65.10 60.89 -19.21
CA THR A 37 65.62 59.51 -19.30
C THR A 37 65.36 58.68 -18.02
N GLU A 38 64.12 58.51 -17.57
CA GLU A 38 63.80 57.60 -16.42
C GLU A 38 62.53 56.75 -16.59
N ALA A 39 61.79 56.88 -17.69
CA ALA A 39 60.61 56.03 -17.91
C ALA A 39 60.98 54.56 -18.18
N GLY A 40 62.06 54.32 -18.95
CA GLY A 40 62.50 52.96 -19.29
C GLY A 40 63.26 52.24 -18.17
N ASP A 41 63.80 52.95 -17.18
CA ASP A 41 64.50 52.33 -16.04
C ASP A 41 63.52 51.90 -14.94
N ILE A 42 62.43 52.65 -14.73
CA ILE A 42 61.36 52.25 -13.80
C ILE A 42 60.58 51.07 -14.38
N GLU A 43 60.34 51.05 -15.69
CA GLU A 43 59.68 49.93 -16.37
C GLU A 43 60.50 48.64 -16.28
N LYS A 44 61.83 48.71 -16.52
CA LYS A 44 62.73 47.57 -16.35
C LYS A 44 62.90 47.12 -14.90
N ALA A 45 62.99 48.06 -13.96
CA ALA A 45 63.06 47.71 -12.54
C ALA A 45 61.77 47.05 -12.05
N ALA A 46 60.60 47.47 -12.54
CA ALA A 46 59.34 46.81 -12.26
C ALA A 46 59.25 45.42 -12.91
N GLU A 47 59.80 45.24 -14.11
CA GLU A 47 59.83 43.96 -14.82
C GLU A 47 60.73 42.93 -14.11
N GLU A 48 61.90 43.35 -13.63
CA GLU A 48 62.84 42.52 -12.85
C GLU A 48 62.26 42.14 -11.46
N ASP A 49 61.58 43.06 -10.79
CA ASP A 49 60.96 42.82 -9.49
C ASP A 49 59.73 41.89 -9.59
N VAL A 50 58.96 42.00 -10.68
CA VAL A 50 57.87 41.06 -11.00
C VAL A 50 58.42 39.65 -11.27
N GLU A 51 59.56 39.53 -11.95
CA GLU A 51 60.20 38.23 -12.22
C GLU A 51 60.71 37.55 -10.93
N HIS A 52 61.20 38.33 -9.95
CA HIS A 52 61.60 37.84 -8.64
C HIS A 52 60.40 37.50 -7.71
N ILE A 53 59.34 38.32 -7.72
CA ILE A 53 58.11 38.08 -6.93
C ILE A 53 57.35 36.84 -7.44
N PHE A 54 57.36 36.60 -8.75
CA PHE A 54 56.80 35.40 -9.40
C PHE A 54 57.90 34.40 -9.80
N ASN A 55 58.90 34.23 -8.95
CA ASN A 55 59.95 33.24 -9.20
C ASN A 55 59.38 31.80 -9.26
N ASP A 56 60.19 30.88 -9.79
CA ASP A 56 59.80 29.48 -9.92
C ASP A 56 59.44 28.83 -8.56
N THR A 57 60.00 29.31 -7.45
CA THR A 57 59.66 28.84 -6.09
C THR A 57 58.23 29.21 -5.68
N PHE A 58 57.80 30.44 -5.96
CA PHE A 58 56.42 30.88 -5.71
C PHE A 58 55.43 30.12 -6.59
N ARG A 59 55.79 29.87 -7.86
CA ARG A 59 54.98 29.04 -8.78
C ARG A 59 54.86 27.59 -8.29
N GLU A 60 55.94 27.02 -7.77
CA GLU A 60 55.94 25.68 -7.17
C GLU A 60 55.13 25.62 -5.88
N GLU A 61 55.23 26.62 -5.00
CA GLU A 61 54.43 26.68 -3.77
C GLU A 61 52.94 26.87 -4.09
N LEU A 62 52.60 27.74 -5.05
CA LEU A 62 51.23 27.90 -5.52
C LEU A 62 50.69 26.60 -6.12
N ARG A 63 51.50 25.88 -6.91
CA ARG A 63 51.13 24.59 -7.48
C ARG A 63 50.94 23.53 -6.40
N ASN A 64 51.82 23.48 -5.40
CA ASN A 64 51.73 22.54 -4.29
C ASN A 64 50.54 22.84 -3.38
N ARG A 65 50.29 24.11 -3.05
CA ARG A 65 49.14 24.55 -2.27
C ARG A 65 47.84 24.32 -3.03
N GLY A 66 47.82 24.59 -4.33
CA GLY A 66 46.72 24.25 -5.22
C GLY A 66 46.42 22.76 -5.20
N ARG A 67 47.43 21.90 -5.39
CA ARG A 67 47.29 20.44 -5.31
C ARG A 67 46.74 19.98 -3.97
N LEU A 68 47.31 20.45 -2.86
CA LEU A 68 46.85 20.11 -1.50
C LEU A 68 45.41 20.56 -1.26
N HIS A 69 45.05 21.75 -1.72
CA HIS A 69 43.70 22.28 -1.60
C HIS A 69 42.70 21.49 -2.45
N PHE A 70 43.06 21.11 -3.68
CA PHE A 70 42.23 20.25 -4.52
C PHE A 70 42.07 18.85 -3.93
N GLU A 71 43.14 18.24 -3.43
CA GLU A 71 43.10 16.94 -2.77
C GLU A 71 42.19 16.98 -1.54
N LYS A 72 42.30 18.03 -0.73
CA LYS A 72 41.40 18.26 0.40
C LYS A 72 39.94 18.37 -0.04
N ILE A 73 39.65 19.20 -1.04
CA ILE A 73 38.27 19.38 -1.55
C ILE A 73 37.72 18.07 -2.11
N ILE A 74 38.51 17.31 -2.87
CA ILE A 74 38.08 16.02 -3.44
C ILE A 74 37.78 15.02 -2.32
N SER A 75 38.67 14.93 -1.32
CA SER A 75 38.47 14.05 -0.17
C SER A 75 37.22 14.43 0.64
N GLU A 76 37.03 15.73 0.88
CA GLU A 76 35.87 16.25 1.61
C GLU A 76 34.56 16.02 0.84
N ASN A 77 34.54 16.26 -0.47
CA ASN A 77 33.37 15.98 -1.31
C ASN A 77 33.08 14.48 -1.42
N ALA A 78 34.10 13.63 -1.52
CA ALA A 78 33.92 12.18 -1.54
C ALA A 78 33.34 11.68 -0.21
N MET A 79 33.80 12.24 0.92
CA MET A 79 33.24 11.96 2.24
C MET A 79 31.78 12.38 2.34
N PHE A 80 31.42 13.59 1.89
CA PHE A 80 30.03 14.04 1.89
C PHE A 80 29.14 13.18 1.00
N LEU A 81 29.58 12.85 -0.21
CA LEU A 81 28.84 11.96 -1.10
C LEU A 81 28.63 10.58 -0.47
N GLN A 82 29.67 10.00 0.15
CA GLN A 82 29.56 8.70 0.81
C GLN A 82 28.59 8.77 2.01
N GLN A 83 28.63 9.85 2.78
CA GLN A 83 27.70 10.07 3.89
C GLN A 83 26.26 10.20 3.37
N ASP A 84 26.04 10.99 2.33
CA ASP A 84 24.72 11.21 1.74
C ASP A 84 24.15 9.92 1.13
N LEU A 85 24.98 9.15 0.42
CA LEU A 85 24.58 7.84 -0.09
C LEU A 85 24.21 6.87 1.04
N ARG A 86 24.96 6.85 2.15
CA ARG A 86 24.62 6.04 3.31
C ARG A 86 23.30 6.47 3.96
N LEU A 87 23.09 7.77 4.12
CA LEU A 87 21.85 8.31 4.68
C LEU A 87 20.65 8.01 3.77
N THR A 88 20.77 8.29 2.49
CA THR A 88 19.76 7.99 1.47
C THR A 88 19.44 6.49 1.41
N THR A 89 20.46 5.62 1.47
CA THR A 89 20.25 4.16 1.50
C THR A 89 19.48 3.72 2.75
N SER A 90 19.80 4.30 3.92
CA SER A 90 19.09 4.00 5.17
C SER A 90 17.63 4.45 5.11
N GLN A 91 17.39 5.70 4.66
CA GLN A 91 16.06 6.26 4.53
C GLN A 91 15.21 5.50 3.51
N LEU A 92 15.79 5.14 2.36
CA LEU A 92 15.11 4.33 1.36
C LEU A 92 14.73 2.96 1.92
N ASN A 93 15.62 2.31 2.67
CA ASN A 93 15.34 1.02 3.29
C ASN A 93 14.21 1.10 4.33
N GLU A 94 14.22 2.14 5.17
CA GLU A 94 13.16 2.39 6.15
C GLU A 94 11.81 2.67 5.46
N TYR A 95 11.81 3.57 4.48
CA TYR A 95 10.64 3.87 3.65
C TYR A 95 10.08 2.61 2.97
N MET A 96 10.94 1.80 2.36
CA MET A 96 10.52 0.56 1.71
C MET A 96 9.91 -0.43 2.71
N LYS A 97 10.49 -0.58 3.91
CA LYS A 97 9.93 -1.46 4.94
C LYS A 97 8.54 -0.99 5.38
N ASP A 98 8.38 0.30 5.60
CA ASP A 98 7.10 0.89 6.00
C ASP A 98 6.06 0.76 4.90
N GLU A 99 6.44 1.04 3.65
CA GLU A 99 5.58 0.92 2.47
C GLU A 99 5.13 -0.53 2.25
N ILE A 100 6.06 -1.49 2.29
CA ILE A 100 5.76 -2.91 2.17
C ILE A 100 4.84 -3.34 3.31
N THR A 101 5.12 -2.93 4.54
CA THR A 101 4.28 -3.27 5.70
C THR A 101 2.89 -2.70 5.56
N ARG A 102 2.75 -1.46 5.10
CA ARG A 102 1.45 -0.82 4.87
C ARG A 102 0.65 -1.53 3.79
N ASN A 103 1.26 -1.78 2.63
CA ASN A 103 0.61 -2.46 1.52
C ASN A 103 0.22 -3.89 1.90
N LEU A 104 1.07 -4.63 2.61
CA LEU A 104 0.73 -5.95 3.11
C LEU A 104 -0.46 -5.90 4.06
N LYS A 105 -0.49 -4.96 5.02
CA LYS A 105 -1.63 -4.80 5.95
C LYS A 105 -2.93 -4.50 5.20
N GLU A 106 -2.88 -3.62 4.19
CA GLU A 106 -4.04 -3.28 3.38
C GLU A 106 -4.56 -4.50 2.59
N GLU A 107 -3.66 -5.23 1.94
CA GLU A 107 -4.03 -6.44 1.19
C GLU A 107 -4.54 -7.55 2.12
N PHE A 108 -3.94 -7.74 3.30
CA PHE A 108 -4.45 -8.68 4.30
C PHE A 108 -5.85 -8.31 4.79
N ALA A 109 -6.13 -7.02 5.00
CA ALA A 109 -7.47 -6.57 5.39
C ALA A 109 -8.50 -6.85 4.27
N LYS A 110 -8.13 -6.61 3.00
CA LYS A 110 -8.98 -6.96 1.85
C LYS A 110 -9.23 -8.47 1.75
N TYR A 111 -8.20 -9.29 1.99
CA TYR A 111 -8.33 -10.74 1.99
C TYR A 111 -9.20 -11.23 3.15
N GLU A 112 -9.01 -10.69 4.36
CA GLU A 112 -9.85 -11.01 5.51
C GLU A 112 -11.32 -10.69 5.23
N GLN A 113 -11.61 -9.51 4.66
CA GLN A 113 -12.95 -9.15 4.24
C GLN A 113 -13.51 -10.12 3.20
N SER A 114 -12.75 -10.42 2.15
CA SER A 114 -13.19 -11.34 1.08
C SER A 114 -13.48 -12.75 1.60
N ILE A 115 -12.68 -13.23 2.57
CA ILE A 115 -12.89 -14.54 3.22
C ILE A 115 -14.15 -14.50 4.07
N ASN A 116 -14.38 -13.42 4.82
CA ASN A 116 -15.60 -13.26 5.62
C ASN A 116 -16.85 -13.18 4.75
N ASP A 117 -16.79 -12.46 3.63
CA ASP A 117 -17.89 -12.38 2.65
C ASP A 117 -18.17 -13.75 2.03
N ALA A 118 -17.13 -14.48 1.60
CA ALA A 118 -17.26 -15.84 1.07
C ALA A 118 -17.84 -16.82 2.10
N LYS A 119 -17.43 -16.71 3.37
CA LYS A 119 -17.98 -17.51 4.48
C LYS A 119 -19.47 -17.19 4.67
N GLN A 120 -19.84 -15.92 4.64
CA GLN A 120 -21.24 -15.50 4.80
C GLN A 120 -22.11 -16.03 3.64
N LEU A 121 -21.62 -15.93 2.40
CA LEU A 121 -22.29 -16.48 1.23
C LEU A 121 -22.45 -18.01 1.32
N ALA A 122 -21.43 -18.71 1.83
CA ALA A 122 -21.52 -20.16 2.03
C ALA A 122 -22.58 -20.52 3.08
N ILE A 123 -22.64 -19.78 4.19
CA ILE A 123 -23.67 -19.98 5.23
C ILE A 123 -25.06 -19.73 4.65
N GLU A 124 -25.26 -18.65 3.91
CA GLU A 124 -26.54 -18.32 3.26
C GLU A 124 -26.94 -19.41 2.25
N SER A 125 -26.00 -19.88 1.43
CA SER A 125 -26.24 -20.96 0.47
C SER A 125 -26.63 -22.27 1.15
N ILE A 126 -25.97 -22.63 2.26
CA ILE A 126 -26.32 -23.82 3.06
C ILE A 126 -27.72 -23.66 3.65
N GLN A 127 -28.04 -22.50 4.21
CA GLN A 127 -29.37 -22.23 4.76
C GLN A 127 -30.45 -22.36 3.68
N LYS A 128 -30.24 -21.73 2.52
CA LYS A 128 -31.17 -21.81 1.38
C LYS A 128 -31.33 -23.25 0.87
N THR A 129 -30.23 -24.01 0.84
CA THR A 129 -30.25 -25.43 0.46
C THR A 129 -31.05 -26.26 1.45
N ASN A 130 -30.87 -26.04 2.75
CA ASN A 130 -31.65 -26.73 3.78
C ASN A 130 -33.15 -26.44 3.65
N THR A 131 -33.52 -25.16 3.44
CA THR A 131 -34.92 -24.79 3.21
C THR A 131 -35.50 -25.47 1.97
N ALA A 132 -34.77 -25.45 0.84
CA ALA A 132 -35.20 -26.12 -0.38
C ALA A 132 -35.34 -27.65 -0.20
N ILE A 133 -34.43 -28.28 0.56
CA ILE A 133 -34.51 -29.71 0.89
C ILE A 133 -35.75 -30.00 1.75
N ASP A 134 -36.05 -29.15 2.74
CA ASP A 134 -37.21 -29.33 3.60
C ASP A 134 -38.52 -29.16 2.82
N GLU A 135 -38.61 -28.15 1.94
CA GLU A 135 -39.74 -27.97 1.03
C GLU A 135 -39.91 -29.19 0.10
N GLN A 136 -38.82 -29.68 -0.49
CA GLN A 136 -38.85 -30.86 -1.36
C GLN A 136 -39.25 -32.12 -0.58
N ARG A 137 -38.79 -32.29 0.67
CA ARG A 137 -39.19 -33.40 1.54
C ARG A 137 -40.68 -33.36 1.86
N GLN A 138 -41.23 -32.19 2.16
CA GLN A 138 -42.65 -32.03 2.41
C GLN A 138 -43.48 -32.35 1.15
N GLN A 139 -43.05 -31.85 -0.01
CA GLN A 139 -43.71 -32.14 -1.28
C GLN A 139 -43.68 -33.63 -1.61
N LEU A 140 -42.52 -34.28 -1.48
CA LEU A 140 -42.39 -35.72 -1.70
C LEU A 140 -43.23 -36.51 -0.70
N GLY A 141 -43.25 -36.12 0.57
CA GLY A 141 -44.10 -36.74 1.58
C GLY A 141 -45.59 -36.66 1.22
N ALA A 142 -46.05 -35.49 0.75
CA ALA A 142 -47.43 -35.32 0.29
C ALA A 142 -47.74 -36.15 -0.96
N GLN A 143 -46.82 -36.22 -1.93
CA GLN A 143 -46.98 -37.03 -3.13
C GLN A 143 -47.03 -38.53 -2.82
N VAL A 144 -46.13 -39.01 -1.96
CA VAL A 144 -46.12 -40.41 -1.52
C VAL A 144 -47.41 -40.74 -0.78
N GLN A 145 -47.87 -39.87 0.12
CA GLN A 145 -49.14 -40.09 0.82
C GLN A 145 -50.33 -40.17 -0.15
N GLN A 146 -50.38 -39.28 -1.15
CA GLN A 146 -51.42 -39.33 -2.19
C GLN A 146 -51.35 -40.61 -3.03
N GLN A 147 -50.15 -41.07 -3.38
CA GLN A 147 -49.96 -42.33 -4.11
C GLN A 147 -50.41 -43.53 -3.29
N ILE A 148 -50.08 -43.58 -2.00
CA ILE A 148 -50.53 -44.65 -1.09
C ILE A 148 -52.05 -44.68 -1.00
N VAL A 149 -52.71 -43.53 -0.87
CA VAL A 149 -54.17 -43.45 -0.83
C VAL A 149 -54.79 -43.90 -2.16
N ALA A 150 -54.22 -43.47 -3.29
CA ALA A 150 -54.70 -43.87 -4.62
C ALA A 150 -54.52 -45.38 -4.87
N GLU A 151 -53.38 -45.96 -4.47
CA GLU A 151 -53.14 -47.39 -4.56
C GLU A 151 -54.06 -48.18 -3.63
N LYS A 152 -54.27 -47.72 -2.39
CA LYS A 152 -55.23 -48.34 -1.46
C LYS A 152 -56.63 -48.36 -2.07
N GLN A 153 -57.07 -47.25 -2.66
CA GLN A 153 -58.37 -47.17 -3.32
C GLN A 153 -58.48 -48.15 -4.49
N GLN A 154 -57.46 -48.24 -5.35
CA GLN A 154 -57.45 -49.20 -6.45
C GLN A 154 -57.44 -50.66 -5.97
N LEU A 155 -56.73 -50.95 -4.89
CA LEU A 155 -56.74 -52.28 -4.26
C LEU A 155 -58.12 -52.63 -3.73
N VAL A 156 -58.79 -51.68 -3.05
CA VAL A 156 -60.15 -51.85 -2.55
C VAL A 156 -61.14 -52.05 -3.70
N GLU A 157 -61.10 -51.22 -4.75
CA GLU A 157 -61.96 -51.39 -5.93
C GLU A 157 -61.78 -52.75 -6.61
N ARG A 158 -60.54 -53.22 -6.75
CA ARG A 158 -60.26 -54.56 -7.28
C ARG A 158 -60.77 -55.65 -6.35
N PHE A 159 -60.62 -55.48 -5.04
CA PHE A 159 -61.15 -56.41 -4.06
C PHE A 159 -62.68 -56.49 -4.15
N GLU A 160 -63.36 -55.35 -4.24
CA GLU A 160 -64.82 -55.25 -4.42
C GLU A 160 -65.30 -55.98 -5.68
N GLN A 161 -64.66 -55.70 -6.82
CA GLN A 161 -65.02 -56.32 -8.10
C GLN A 161 -64.84 -57.84 -8.09
N ASN A 162 -63.86 -58.35 -7.36
CA ASN A 162 -63.56 -59.77 -7.28
C ASN A 162 -64.07 -60.41 -5.97
N MET A 163 -64.85 -59.69 -5.16
CA MET A 163 -65.22 -60.13 -3.81
C MET A 163 -65.97 -61.47 -3.84
N THR A 164 -66.90 -61.63 -4.78
CA THR A 164 -67.66 -62.86 -4.98
C THR A 164 -66.75 -64.05 -5.29
N ASP A 165 -65.77 -63.88 -6.18
CA ASP A 165 -64.82 -64.94 -6.56
C ASP A 165 -63.83 -65.26 -5.43
N ILE A 166 -63.36 -64.23 -4.71
CA ILE A 166 -62.47 -64.38 -3.56
C ILE A 166 -63.18 -65.16 -2.45
N VAL A 167 -64.39 -64.76 -2.07
CA VAL A 167 -65.17 -65.45 -1.03
C VAL A 167 -65.48 -66.87 -1.46
N ASN A 168 -65.93 -67.07 -2.70
CA ASN A 168 -66.22 -68.40 -3.24
C ASN A 168 -65.00 -69.32 -3.14
N HIS A 169 -63.81 -68.84 -3.55
CA HIS A 169 -62.56 -69.60 -3.43
C HIS A 169 -62.24 -69.99 -1.98
N TYR A 170 -62.32 -69.05 -1.03
CA TYR A 170 -62.01 -69.32 0.37
C TYR A 170 -63.05 -70.21 1.08
N VAL A 171 -64.35 -70.06 0.77
CA VAL A 171 -65.40 -70.90 1.35
C VAL A 171 -65.30 -72.33 0.83
N LEU A 172 -65.09 -72.51 -0.48
CA LEU A 172 -64.87 -73.84 -1.06
C LEU A 172 -63.58 -74.49 -0.53
N ALA A 173 -62.51 -73.72 -0.34
CA ALA A 173 -61.27 -74.25 0.23
C ALA A 173 -61.39 -74.61 1.72
N ALA A 174 -62.16 -73.85 2.50
CA ALA A 174 -62.37 -74.10 3.93
C ALA A 174 -63.32 -75.27 4.23
N ILE A 175 -64.23 -75.56 3.30
CA ILE A 175 -65.30 -76.57 3.46
C ILE A 175 -65.04 -77.83 2.62
N GLY A 176 -64.10 -77.74 1.67
CA GLY A 176 -63.74 -78.77 0.71
C GLY A 176 -63.17 -80.04 1.35
N ASP A 177 -64.07 -80.85 1.91
CA ASP A 177 -64.05 -82.32 1.80
C ASP A 177 -65.35 -83.00 2.31
N GLN A 178 -66.29 -82.31 2.99
CA GLN A 178 -67.33 -83.04 3.76
C GLN A 178 -68.79 -82.57 3.65
N ILE A 179 -69.15 -81.41 3.07
CA ILE A 179 -70.54 -80.93 3.06
C ILE A 179 -70.87 -80.19 1.73
N ASP A 180 -71.90 -80.64 1.01
CA ASP A 180 -72.45 -79.97 -0.18
C ASP A 180 -73.30 -78.76 0.26
N LEU A 181 -72.72 -77.57 0.14
CA LEU A 181 -73.32 -76.29 0.52
C LEU A 181 -73.67 -75.42 -0.68
N SER A 182 -73.79 -76.01 -1.87
CA SER A 182 -74.10 -75.30 -3.11
C SER A 182 -75.32 -74.37 -2.97
N ASP A 183 -76.38 -74.84 -2.32
CA ASP A 183 -77.61 -74.07 -2.08
C ASP A 183 -77.47 -72.98 -0.98
N GLN A 184 -76.56 -73.17 -0.02
CA GLN A 184 -76.33 -72.19 1.07
C GLN A 184 -75.29 -71.12 0.68
N LEU A 185 -74.37 -71.47 -0.22
CA LEU A 185 -73.40 -70.55 -0.81
C LEU A 185 -74.10 -69.43 -1.57
N GLU A 186 -75.15 -69.74 -2.34
CA GLU A 186 -75.90 -68.71 -3.07
C GLU A 186 -76.60 -67.71 -2.14
N TYR A 187 -77.13 -68.20 -1.00
CA TYR A 187 -77.67 -67.33 0.04
C TYR A 187 -76.60 -66.46 0.71
N ILE A 188 -75.44 -67.04 1.05
CA ILE A 188 -74.31 -66.31 1.66
C ILE A 188 -73.73 -65.27 0.71
N LEU A 189 -73.61 -65.59 -0.59
CA LEU A 189 -73.13 -64.65 -1.61
C LEU A 189 -74.13 -63.50 -1.80
N ALA A 190 -75.43 -63.78 -1.81
CA ALA A 190 -76.46 -62.74 -1.87
C ALA A 190 -76.45 -61.82 -0.65
N ASP A 191 -76.21 -62.36 0.55
CA ASP A 191 -76.15 -61.59 1.79
C ASP A 191 -74.85 -60.76 1.89
N LEU A 192 -73.73 -61.28 1.41
CA LEU A 192 -72.47 -60.54 1.30
C LEU A 192 -72.54 -59.45 0.22
N GLU A 193 -73.25 -59.70 -0.87
CA GLU A 193 -73.49 -58.70 -1.91
C GLU A 193 -74.42 -57.58 -1.42
N ALA A 194 -75.43 -57.91 -0.61
CA ALA A 194 -76.30 -56.93 0.04
C ALA A 194 -75.57 -56.07 1.09
N ASN A 195 -74.55 -56.62 1.75
CA ASN A 195 -73.74 -55.92 2.77
C ASN A 195 -72.39 -55.41 2.24
N ARG A 196 -72.17 -55.43 0.92
CA ARG A 196 -70.91 -55.05 0.27
C ARG A 196 -70.40 -53.67 0.70
N GLU A 197 -71.28 -52.66 0.73
CA GLU A 197 -70.91 -51.29 1.11
C GLU A 197 -70.38 -51.19 2.54
N ALA A 198 -70.98 -51.93 3.48
CA ALA A 198 -70.55 -51.93 4.89
C ALA A 198 -69.16 -52.58 5.07
N ILE A 199 -68.88 -53.66 4.33
CA ILE A 199 -67.58 -54.34 4.36
C ILE A 199 -66.47 -53.43 3.81
N VAL A 200 -66.76 -52.69 2.75
CA VAL A 200 -65.84 -51.71 2.15
C VAL A 200 -65.54 -50.59 3.14
N GLU A 201 -66.57 -50.07 3.81
CA GLU A 201 -66.43 -49.02 4.80
C GLU A 201 -65.54 -49.46 5.98
N ASP A 202 -65.69 -50.70 6.45
CA ASP A 202 -64.83 -51.31 7.48
C ASP A 202 -63.36 -51.46 7.04
N ILE A 203 -63.11 -51.88 5.79
CA ILE A 203 -61.74 -52.02 5.24
C ILE A 203 -61.07 -50.64 5.03
N MET A 204 -61.87 -49.65 4.63
CA MET A 204 -61.43 -48.28 4.40
C MET A 204 -60.98 -47.59 5.69
N HIS A 205 -61.79 -47.71 6.75
CA HIS A 205 -61.56 -47.01 8.01
C HIS A 205 -60.76 -47.82 9.02
N GLY A 206 -60.68 -49.15 8.87
CA GLY A 206 -60.02 -50.06 9.79
C GLY A 206 -60.74 -50.06 11.15
N ALA A 207 -61.34 -51.19 11.52
CA ALA A 207 -61.79 -51.41 12.89
C ALA A 207 -60.63 -51.30 13.91
#